data_AF-A0A9X4H4N5-F1
#
_entry.id   AF-A0A9X4H4N5-F1
#
_cell.length_a   1.000
_cell.length_b   1.000
_cell.length_c   1.000
_cell.angle_alpha   90.00
_cell.angle_beta   90.00
_cell.angle_gamma   90.00
#
_symmetry.space_group_name_H-M   'P 1'
#
loop_
_entity.id
_entity.type
_entity.pdbx_description
1 polymer ?
#
loop_
_entity_poly.entity_id
_entity_poly.type
_entity_poly.pdbx_seq_one_letter_code
_entity_poly.pdbx_strand_id
1 'polypeptide(L)' 'MPVEHNKFMSKHKSHVDRRRNEYGNAVSKMRVKQMERLNKAAPLIEYNLENFSGKFEIYDHNKNKGRKKPLS' A
#
# COMPACT_ATOMS: atom_id res chain seq x y z
N MET A 1 3.66 -47.00 15.95
CA MET A 1 4.54 -46.25 15.02
C MET A 1 3.85 -44.97 14.49
N PRO A 2 3.75 -43.85 15.26
CA PRO A 2 3.07 -42.64 14.77
C PRO A 2 4.00 -41.42 14.53
N VAL A 3 5.23 -41.44 15.04
CA VAL A 3 6.09 -40.23 15.09
C VAL A 3 6.63 -39.82 13.71
N GLU A 4 6.94 -40.79 12.84
CA GLU A 4 7.50 -40.52 11.51
C GLU A 4 6.49 -39.93 10.53
N HIS A 5 5.23 -40.37 10.59
CA HIS A 5 4.14 -39.84 9.76
C HIS A 5 3.90 -38.34 10.05
N ASN A 6 3.99 -37.93 11.31
CA ASN A 6 3.81 -36.53 11.72
C ASN A 6 4.94 -35.61 11.19
N LYS A 7 6.20 -36.09 11.19
CA LYS A 7 7.34 -35.35 10.64
C LYS A 7 7.22 -35.14 9.12
N PHE A 8 6.74 -36.15 8.39
CA PHE A 8 6.58 -36.05 6.94
C PHE A 8 5.48 -35.05 6.55
N MET A 9 4.36 -35.08 7.26
CA MET A 9 3.24 -34.14 7.10
C MET A 9 3.63 -32.69 7.42
N SER A 10 4.43 -32.47 8.47
CA SER A 10 4.96 -31.15 8.83
C SER A 10 5.86 -30.56 7.74
N LYS A 11 6.78 -31.36 7.18
CA LYS A 11 7.65 -30.95 6.06
C LYS A 11 6.85 -30.62 4.80
N HIS A 12 5.87 -31.44 4.48
CA HIS A 12 5.00 -31.21 3.31
C HIS A 12 4.23 -29.90 3.44
N LYS A 13 3.61 -29.65 4.61
CA LYS A 13 2.88 -28.40 4.88
C LYS A 13 3.78 -27.17 4.75
N SER A 14 4.95 -27.18 5.37
CA SER A 14 5.93 -26.08 5.27
C SER A 14 6.35 -25.82 3.82
N HIS A 15 6.54 -26.87 3.03
CA HIS A 15 6.89 -26.76 1.62
C HIS A 15 5.75 -26.16 0.77
N VAL A 16 4.50 -26.55 1.02
CA VAL A 16 3.32 -25.98 0.35
C VAL A 16 3.14 -24.51 0.72
N ASP A 17 3.26 -24.15 2.00
CA ASP A 17 3.17 -22.77 2.47
C ASP A 17 4.26 -21.89 1.86
N ARG A 18 5.49 -22.40 1.79
CA ARG A 18 6.61 -21.70 1.12
C ARG A 18 6.31 -21.42 -0.35
N ARG A 19 5.83 -22.42 -1.11
CA ARG A 19 5.48 -22.24 -2.53
C ARG A 19 4.34 -21.24 -2.72
N ARG A 20 3.34 -21.27 -1.84
CA ARG A 20 2.23 -20.31 -1.88
C ARG A 20 2.71 -18.88 -1.68
N ASN A 21 3.62 -18.68 -0.72
CA ASN A 21 4.22 -17.38 -0.44
C ASN A 21 5.11 -16.90 -1.60
N GLU A 22 5.89 -17.78 -2.21
CA GLU A 22 6.72 -17.47 -3.39
C GLU A 22 5.86 -16.99 -4.56
N TYR A 23 4.75 -17.67 -4.83
CA TYR A 23 3.81 -17.26 -5.87
C TYR A 23 3.19 -15.88 -5.56
N GLY A 24 2.68 -15.69 -4.33
CA GLY A 24 2.11 -14.40 -3.91
C GLY A 24 3.10 -13.24 -4.01
N ASN A 25 4.37 -13.50 -3.67
CA ASN A 25 5.46 -12.53 -3.79
C ASN A 25 5.79 -12.22 -5.25
N ALA A 26 5.80 -13.23 -6.13
CA ALA A 26 6.04 -13.04 -7.56
C ALA A 26 4.95 -12.20 -8.22
N VAL A 27 3.67 -12.49 -7.92
CA VAL A 27 2.52 -11.72 -8.43
C VAL A 27 2.57 -10.27 -7.95
N SER A 28 2.87 -10.05 -6.66
CA SER A 28 3.01 -8.71 -6.09
C SER A 28 4.14 -7.92 -6.77
N LYS A 29 5.30 -8.54 -7.00
CA LYS A 29 6.43 -7.91 -7.72
C LYS A 29 6.07 -7.55 -9.16
N MET A 30 5.35 -8.44 -9.86
CA MET A 30 4.88 -8.18 -11.23
C MET A 30 3.93 -6.98 -11.26
N ARG A 31 2.97 -6.92 -10.32
CA ARG A 31 2.02 -5.81 -10.20
C ARG A 31 2.71 -4.48 -9.96
N VAL A 32 3.69 -4.42 -9.05
CA VAL A 32 4.46 -3.20 -8.79
C VAL A 32 5.20 -2.74 -10.05
N LYS A 33 5.91 -3.65 -10.74
CA LYS A 33 6.59 -3.31 -12.00
C LYS A 33 5.63 -2.80 -13.07
N GLN A 34 4.42 -3.35 -13.14
CA GLN A 34 3.41 -2.89 -14.10
C GLN A 34 2.92 -1.48 -13.75
N MET A 35 2.66 -1.19 -12.47
CA MET A 35 2.29 0.15 -12.01
C MET A 35 3.39 1.17 -12.28
N GLU A 36 4.66 0.83 -12.04
CA GLU A 36 5.79 1.71 -12.37
C GLU A 36 5.89 2.00 -13.87
N ARG A 37 5.66 0.98 -14.71
CA ARG A 37 5.61 1.17 -16.18
C ARG A 37 4.46 2.09 -16.57
N LEU A 38 3.27 1.89 -15.99
CA LEU A 38 2.12 2.74 -16.23
C LEU A 38 2.37 4.17 -15.75
N ASN A 39 3.01 4.39 -14.59
CA ASN A 39 3.35 5.72 -14.11
C ASN A 39 4.37 6.43 -15.01
N LYS A 40 5.31 5.68 -15.61
CA LYS A 40 6.29 6.24 -16.56
C LYS A 40 5.70 6.49 -17.96
N ALA A 41 4.79 5.63 -18.38
CA ALA A 41 4.15 5.69 -19.70
C ALA A 41 2.90 6.57 -19.71
N ALA A 42 2.32 6.83 -18.54
CA ALA A 42 1.32 7.87 -18.38
C ALA A 42 1.97 9.16 -18.88
N PRO A 43 1.32 9.89 -19.81
CA PRO A 43 1.76 11.23 -20.08
C PRO A 43 1.88 11.93 -18.73
N LEU A 44 2.97 12.67 -18.53
CA LEU A 44 2.98 13.73 -17.54
C LEU A 44 1.84 14.65 -17.97
N ILE A 45 0.63 14.31 -17.55
CA ILE A 45 -0.41 15.29 -17.33
C ILE A 45 0.27 16.11 -16.25
N GLU A 46 1.01 17.12 -16.69
CA GLU A 46 1.12 18.36 -15.95
C GLU A 46 -0.32 18.66 -15.62
N TYR A 47 -0.78 18.17 -14.45
CA TYR A 47 -1.88 18.79 -13.78
C TYR A 47 -1.41 20.22 -13.73
N ASN A 48 -1.94 21.04 -14.63
CA ASN A 48 -1.62 22.45 -14.67
C ASN A 48 -2.02 22.93 -13.28
N LEU A 49 -1.03 23.00 -12.38
CA LEU A 49 -1.21 23.55 -11.05
C LEU A 49 -1.62 25.03 -11.19
N GLU A 50 -1.36 25.62 -12.36
CA GLU A 50 -1.94 26.90 -12.81
C GLU A 50 -3.48 26.90 -12.83
N ASN A 51 -4.14 25.80 -13.22
CA ASN A 51 -5.60 25.67 -13.15
C ASN A 51 -6.09 25.24 -11.75
N PHE A 52 -5.19 24.77 -10.89
CA PHE A 52 -5.49 24.47 -9.50
C PHE A 52 -5.44 25.76 -8.66
N SER A 53 -6.46 26.61 -8.81
CA SER A 53 -6.64 27.81 -7.97
C SER A 53 -7.08 27.50 -6.53
N GLY A 54 -7.27 26.20 -6.22
CA GLY A 54 -7.56 25.75 -4.88
C GLY A 54 -6.37 26.04 -3.98
N LYS A 55 -6.49 27.06 -3.12
CA LYS A 55 -5.60 27.20 -1.98
C LYS A 55 -5.65 25.89 -1.21
N PHE A 56 -4.57 25.11 -1.26
CA PHE A 56 -4.42 23.98 -0.35
C PHE A 56 -4.43 24.56 1.06
N GLU A 57 -5.57 24.46 1.74
CA GLU A 57 -5.58 24.70 3.17
C GLU A 57 -4.78 23.57 3.79
N ILE A 58 -3.54 23.87 4.19
CA ILE A 58 -2.78 22.98 5.06
C ILE A 58 -3.63 22.85 6.32
N TYR A 59 -4.15 21.63 6.53
CA TYR A 59 -4.92 21.31 7.72
C TYR A 59 -3.99 21.43 8.92
N ASP A 60 -4.13 22.52 9.67
CA ASP A 60 -3.49 22.72 10.95
C ASP A 60 -4.51 22.42 12.05
N HIS A 61 -4.31 21.28 12.73
CA HIS A 61 -5.18 20.85 13.83
C HIS A 61 -5.23 21.89 14.97
N ASN A 62 -4.21 22.75 15.11
CA ASN A 62 -4.16 23.77 16.14
C ASN A 62 -4.71 25.14 15.70
N LYS A 63 -5.11 25.32 14.43
CA LYS A 63 -5.54 26.60 13.86
C LYS A 63 -6.67 27.31 14.61
N ASN A 64 -7.49 26.56 15.34
CA ASN A 64 -8.60 27.07 16.16
C ASN A 64 -8.44 26.82 17.67
N LYS A 65 -7.29 26.28 18.11
CA LYS A 65 -7.05 25.99 19.52
C LYS A 65 -6.83 27.32 20.26
N GLY A 66 -7.75 27.67 21.16
CA GLY A 66 -7.68 28.90 21.98
C GLY A 66 -8.50 30.08 21.45
N ARG A 67 -9.19 29.98 20.30
CA ARG A 67 -10.18 30.98 19.89
C ARG A 67 -11.41 30.87 20.78
N LYS A 68 -11.58 31.81 21.72
CA LYS A 68 -12.85 31.96 22.45
C LYS A 68 -13.91 32.44 21.46
N LYS A 69 -14.99 31.66 21.31
CA LYS A 69 -16.20 32.16 20.63
C LYS A 69 -16.70 33.37 21.42
N PRO A 70 -17.01 34.51 20.77
CA PRO A 70 -17.77 35.55 21.45
C PRO A 70 -19.12 34.93 21.83
N LEU A 71 -19.47 35.01 23.11
CA LEU A 71 -20.82 34.70 23.59
C LEU A 71 -21.73 35.77 22.99
N SER A 72 -22.57 35.39 22.03
CA SER A 72 -23.75 36.18 21.64
C SER A 72 -24.89 35.95 22.63
#